data_AF-A0A7J2UQA5-F1
#
_entry.id   AF-A0A7J2UQA5-F1
#
_cell.length_a   1.000
_cell.length_b   1.000
_cell.length_c   1.000
_cell.angle_alpha   90.00
_cell.angle_beta   90.00
_cell.angle_gamma   90.00
#
_symmetry.space_group_name_H-M   'P 1'
#
loop_
_entity.id
_entity.type
_entity.pdbx_description
1 polymer ?
#
loop_
_entity_poly.entity_id
_entity_poly.type
_entity_poly.pdbx_seq_one_letter_code
_entity_poly.pdbx_strand_id
1 'polypeptide(L)'
;MFAHNGCVDRDALLLRLEERYIREISGETDSEVYFYWILQCIEERGVHGIEEAVREAARGSGGLNFLLSDGRELYAFRYGRSLYMLRRDPGCGELQHTSGETGAMLKSKLLKGEKAVLICSEKLTSDESWEEVRDGNLLVVDGNLNVKKGKIL
;
A
#
# COMPACT_ATOMS: atom_id res chain seq x y z
N MET A 1 -3.46 4.78 8.83
CA MET A 1 -3.55 5.45 7.50
C MET A 1 -3.74 4.40 6.43
N PHE A 2 -4.42 4.74 5.33
CA PHE A 2 -4.64 3.85 4.19
C PHE A 2 -4.59 4.63 2.87
N ALA A 3 -4.01 4.03 1.83
CA ALA A 3 -4.04 4.53 0.47
C ALA A 3 -4.20 3.35 -0.49
N HIS A 4 -5.01 3.52 -1.53
CA HIS A 4 -5.33 2.47 -2.50
C HIS A 4 -5.17 3.00 -3.93
N ASN A 5 -4.62 2.17 -4.80
CA ASN A 5 -4.51 2.41 -6.23
C ASN A 5 -5.06 1.19 -6.97
N GLY A 6 -6.30 1.33 -7.46
CA GLY A 6 -7.05 0.22 -7.98
C GLY A 6 -8.55 0.51 -7.99
N CYS A 7 -9.34 -0.54 -8.16
CA CYS A 7 -10.81 -0.47 -8.07
C CYS A 7 -11.32 -1.79 -7.48
N VAL A 8 -12.28 -1.76 -6.57
CA VAL A 8 -12.91 -2.95 -5.99
C VAL A 8 -14.43 -2.94 -6.22
N ASP A 9 -15.04 -4.12 -6.14
CA ASP A 9 -16.50 -4.21 -6.09
C ASP A 9 -17.00 -3.76 -4.71
N ARG A 10 -17.38 -2.48 -4.65
CA ARG A 10 -17.84 -1.82 -3.43
C ARG A 10 -19.06 -2.52 -2.81
N ASP A 11 -20.05 -2.86 -3.64
CA ASP A 11 -21.31 -3.42 -3.16
C ASP A 11 -21.12 -4.84 -2.65
N ALA A 12 -20.28 -5.64 -3.32
CA ALA A 12 -19.92 -6.97 -2.85
C ALA A 12 -19.20 -6.94 -1.49
N LEU A 13 -18.30 -5.98 -1.27
CA LEU A 13 -17.60 -5.84 0.02
C LEU A 13 -18.51 -5.27 1.12
N LEU A 14 -19.39 -4.32 0.79
CA LEU A 14 -20.35 -3.76 1.76
C LEU A 14 -21.26 -4.84 2.36
N LEU A 15 -21.71 -5.80 1.54
CA LEU A 15 -22.55 -6.92 2.01
C LEU A 15 -21.84 -7.84 3.01
N ARG A 16 -20.51 -7.76 3.11
CA ARG A 16 -19.68 -8.57 4.02
C ARG A 16 -19.25 -7.81 5.27
N LEU A 17 -19.38 -6.48 5.27
CA LEU A 17 -19.01 -5.67 6.42
C LEU A 17 -20.02 -5.83 7.56
N GLU A 18 -19.52 -5.90 8.78
CA GLU A 18 -20.35 -5.80 9.97
C GLU A 18 -20.97 -4.40 10.09
N GLU A 19 -22.14 -4.32 10.71
CA GLU A 19 -22.91 -3.08 10.82
C GLU A 19 -22.10 -1.94 11.47
N ARG A 20 -21.23 -2.25 12.43
CA ARG A 20 -20.36 -1.25 13.06
C ARG A 20 -19.42 -0.58 12.06
N TYR A 21 -18.87 -1.30 11.10
CA TYR A 21 -17.99 -0.74 10.08
C TYR A 21 -18.78 0.05 9.04
N ILE A 22 -19.98 -0.42 8.68
CA ILE A 22 -20.86 0.28 7.75
C ILE A 22 -21.21 1.69 8.27
N ARG A 23 -21.44 1.84 9.58
CA ARG A 23 -21.77 3.13 10.21
C ARG A 23 -20.62 4.13 10.23
N GLU A 24 -19.37 3.67 10.12
CA GLU A 24 -18.17 4.51 10.09
C GLU A 24 -17.79 4.96 8.67
N ILE A 25 -18.44 4.42 7.64
CA ILE A 25 -18.25 4.84 6.25
C ILE A 25 -18.89 6.21 6.08
N SER A 26 -18.07 7.18 5.71
CA SER A 26 -18.47 8.58 5.55
C SER A 26 -18.49 9.03 4.09
N GLY A 27 -17.76 8.35 3.21
CA GLY A 27 -17.66 8.64 1.79
C GLY A 27 -18.28 7.59 0.89
N GLU A 28 -18.15 7.86 -0.42
CA GLU A 28 -18.76 7.05 -1.48
C GLU A 28 -17.73 6.16 -2.19
N THR A 29 -16.45 6.24 -1.79
CA THR A 29 -15.36 5.55 -2.49
C THR A 29 -15.35 4.05 -2.19
N ASP A 30 -15.00 3.26 -3.19
CA ASP A 30 -14.72 1.83 -3.06
C ASP A 30 -13.50 1.57 -2.15
N SER A 31 -12.53 2.48 -2.16
CA SER A 31 -11.31 2.45 -1.35
C SER A 31 -11.59 2.52 0.16
N GLU A 32 -12.56 3.31 0.59
CA GLU A 32 -12.98 3.38 1.99
C GLU A 32 -13.65 2.07 2.45
N VAL A 33 -14.50 1.48 1.61
CA VAL A 33 -15.09 0.17 1.89
C VAL A 33 -14.00 -0.90 1.96
N TYR A 34 -13.04 -0.86 1.05
CA TYR A 34 -11.92 -1.79 1.05
C TYR A 34 -11.04 -1.67 2.29
N PHE A 35 -10.81 -0.44 2.76
CA PHE A 35 -10.10 -0.18 4.01
C PHE A 35 -10.80 -0.84 5.20
N TYR A 36 -12.10 -0.62 5.37
CA TYR A 36 -12.85 -1.22 6.47
C TYR A 36 -12.93 -2.75 6.35
N TRP A 37 -12.99 -3.29 5.13
CA TRP A 37 -12.94 -4.73 4.92
C TRP A 37 -11.60 -5.34 5.39
N ILE A 38 -10.48 -4.71 5.01
CA ILE A 38 -9.16 -5.10 5.49
C ILE A 38 -9.08 -5.02 7.02
N LEU A 39 -9.60 -3.95 7.64
CA LEU A 39 -9.61 -3.81 9.10
C LEU A 39 -10.42 -4.90 9.78
N GLN A 40 -11.63 -5.19 9.29
CA GLN A 40 -12.46 -6.25 9.84
C GLN A 40 -11.74 -7.60 9.81
N CYS A 41 -11.15 -7.97 8.66
CA CYS A 41 -10.39 -9.21 8.56
C CYS A 41 -9.17 -9.23 9.51
N ILE A 42 -8.48 -8.10 9.69
CA ILE A 42 -7.36 -7.99 10.63
C ILE A 42 -7.84 -8.15 12.07
N GLU A 43 -8.98 -7.59 12.45
CA GLU A 43 -9.53 -7.75 13.78
C GLU A 43 -9.89 -9.22 14.06
N GLU A 44 -10.42 -9.93 13.07
CA GLU A 44 -10.79 -11.33 13.18
C GLU A 44 -9.59 -12.29 13.21
N ARG A 45 -8.52 -12.01 12.46
CA ARG A 45 -7.43 -12.98 12.20
C ARG A 45 -6.00 -12.44 12.34
N GLY A 46 -5.85 -11.23 12.86
CA GLY A 46 -4.57 -10.52 12.89
C GLY A 46 -4.05 -10.25 11.47
N VAL A 47 -2.72 -10.18 11.31
CA VAL A 47 -2.08 -9.85 10.01
C VAL A 47 -2.47 -10.82 8.89
N HIS A 48 -2.82 -12.08 9.21
CA HIS A 48 -3.31 -13.05 8.23
C HIS A 48 -4.66 -12.67 7.62
N GLY A 49 -5.43 -11.79 8.27
CA GLY A 49 -6.65 -11.20 7.72
C GLY A 49 -6.42 -10.42 6.43
N ILE A 50 -5.23 -9.86 6.21
CA ILE A 50 -4.88 -9.16 4.97
C ILE A 50 -4.97 -10.12 3.77
N GLU A 51 -4.49 -11.35 3.93
CA GLU A 51 -4.52 -12.37 2.86
C GLU A 51 -5.95 -12.73 2.46
N GLU A 52 -6.84 -12.87 3.43
CA GLU A 52 -8.27 -13.10 3.17
C GLU A 52 -8.92 -11.90 2.50
N ALA A 53 -8.62 -10.69 2.98
CA ALA A 53 -9.19 -9.47 2.45
C ALA A 53 -8.84 -9.27 0.96
N VAL A 54 -7.56 -9.42 0.59
CA VAL A 54 -7.11 -9.27 -0.80
C VAL A 54 -7.66 -10.37 -1.70
N ARG A 55 -7.77 -11.61 -1.19
CA ARG A 55 -8.31 -12.73 -1.96
C ARG A 55 -9.79 -12.54 -2.31
N GLU A 56 -10.57 -12.00 -1.38
CA GLU A 56 -11.97 -11.67 -1.65
C GLU A 56 -12.08 -10.51 -2.65
N ALA A 57 -11.33 -9.42 -2.42
CA ALA A 57 -11.36 -8.24 -3.28
C ALA A 57 -10.88 -8.53 -4.72
N ALA A 58 -9.98 -9.49 -4.91
CA ALA A 58 -9.45 -9.87 -6.22
C ALA A 58 -10.51 -10.45 -7.17
N ARG A 59 -11.65 -10.93 -6.67
CA ARG A 59 -12.72 -11.51 -7.48
C ARG A 59 -13.45 -10.51 -8.38
N GLY A 60 -13.37 -9.22 -8.07
CA GLY A 60 -14.02 -8.15 -8.82
C GLY A 60 -13.08 -7.03 -9.29
N SER A 61 -11.76 -7.23 -9.18
CA SER A 61 -10.78 -6.15 -9.33
C SER A 61 -9.67 -6.45 -10.33
N GLY A 62 -9.33 -5.44 -11.13
CA GLY A 62 -8.12 -5.42 -11.98
C GLY A 62 -6.88 -4.81 -11.30
N GLY A 63 -6.98 -4.36 -10.05
CA GLY A 63 -5.85 -3.78 -9.31
C GLY A 63 -6.19 -3.48 -7.85
N LEU A 64 -5.31 -3.90 -6.94
CA LEU A 64 -5.53 -3.82 -5.48
C LEU A 64 -4.32 -3.24 -4.73
N ASN A 65 -3.50 -2.42 -5.38
CA ASN A 65 -2.32 -1.89 -4.71
C ASN A 65 -2.75 -1.04 -3.51
N PHE A 66 -2.23 -1.35 -2.33
CA PHE A 66 -2.52 -0.53 -1.16
C PHE A 66 -1.27 -0.30 -0.30
N LEU A 67 -1.32 0.79 0.46
CA LEU A 67 -0.45 1.09 1.57
C LEU A 67 -1.32 1.22 2.83
N LEU A 68 -0.99 0.48 3.88
CA LEU A 68 -1.66 0.50 5.18
C LEU A 68 -0.61 0.69 6.28
N SER A 69 -0.88 1.56 7.24
CA SER A 69 0.00 1.72 8.40
C SER A 69 -0.78 1.93 9.69
N ASP A 70 -0.31 1.26 10.74
CA ASP A 70 -0.74 1.41 12.14
C ASP A 70 0.13 2.40 12.93
N GLY A 71 1.08 3.07 12.26
CA GLY A 71 2.05 3.98 12.87
C GLY A 71 3.32 3.30 13.40
N ARG A 72 3.41 1.96 13.35
CA ARG A 72 4.62 1.20 13.72
C ARG A 72 5.19 0.45 12.52
N GLU A 73 4.32 -0.13 11.72
CA GLU A 73 4.66 -0.88 10.51
C GLU A 73 3.93 -0.29 9.30
N LEU A 74 4.53 -0.47 8.13
CA LEU A 74 3.93 -0.16 6.83
C LEU A 74 3.74 -1.47 6.06
N TYR A 75 2.49 -1.74 5.72
CA TYR A 75 2.05 -2.85 4.90
C TYR A 75 1.83 -2.33 3.48
N ALA A 76 2.47 -2.94 2.49
CA ALA A 76 2.31 -2.56 1.09
C ALA A 76 2.04 -3.78 0.22
N PHE A 77 0.89 -3.82 -0.42
CA PHE A 77 0.50 -4.94 -1.28
C PHE A 77 0.47 -4.52 -2.74
N ARG A 78 0.89 -5.43 -3.62
CA ARG A 78 0.79 -5.26 -5.07
C ARG A 78 -0.11 -6.32 -5.69
N TYR A 79 -1.07 -5.87 -6.49
CA TYR A 79 -1.78 -6.72 -7.44
C TYR A 79 -2.32 -5.90 -8.62
N GLY A 80 -2.06 -6.33 -9.85
CA GLY A 80 -2.65 -5.79 -11.08
C GLY A 80 -2.14 -4.41 -11.54
N ARG A 81 -1.41 -3.69 -10.69
CA ARG A 81 -0.75 -2.40 -11.01
C ARG A 81 0.71 -2.38 -10.57
N SER A 82 1.53 -1.48 -11.12
CA SER A 82 2.94 -1.37 -10.74
C SER A 82 3.10 -0.86 -9.31
N LEU A 83 4.06 -1.44 -8.60
CA LEU A 83 4.50 -0.97 -7.30
C LEU A 83 6.00 -1.24 -7.20
N TYR A 84 6.75 -0.24 -6.80
CA TYR A 84 8.20 -0.27 -6.67
C TYR A 84 8.61 0.05 -5.25
N MET A 85 9.74 -0.52 -4.84
CA MET A 85 10.39 -0.27 -3.57
C MET A 85 11.82 0.20 -3.81
N LEU A 86 12.27 1.19 -3.05
CA LEU A 86 13.65 1.62 -2.99
C LEU A 86 14.12 1.69 -1.54
N ARG A 87 15.31 1.18 -1.26
CA ARG A 87 16.01 1.40 0.01
C ARG A 87 17.07 2.46 -0.21
N ARG A 88 17.10 3.47 0.64
CA ARG A 88 18.13 4.51 0.66
C ARG A 88 18.87 4.47 1.97
N ASP A 89 20.19 4.50 1.89
CA ASP A 89 21.07 4.72 3.04
C ASP A 89 21.40 6.21 3.16
N PRO A 90 21.86 6.67 4.34
CA PRO A 90 22.37 8.02 4.51
C PRO A 90 23.42 8.37 3.45
N GLY A 91 23.33 9.56 2.86
CA GLY A 91 24.30 10.05 1.88
C GLY A 91 23.89 9.93 0.41
N CYS A 92 22.75 9.29 0.08
CA CYS A 92 22.23 9.18 -1.29
C CYS A 92 21.77 10.52 -1.91
N GLY A 93 21.95 11.66 -1.24
CA GLY A 93 21.57 12.98 -1.76
C GLY A 93 20.10 13.35 -1.53
N GLU A 94 19.65 14.46 -2.11
CA GLU A 94 18.23 14.85 -2.04
C GLU A 94 17.39 13.98 -2.98
N LEU A 95 16.13 13.72 -2.63
CA LEU A 95 15.16 13.18 -3.57
C LEU A 95 14.46 14.35 -4.27
N GLN A 96 14.48 14.37 -5.61
CA GLN A 96 13.71 15.29 -6.43
C GLN A 96 13.07 14.53 -7.59
N HIS A 97 11.75 14.63 -7.70
CA HIS A 97 11.00 14.00 -8.78
C HIS A 97 9.77 14.84 -9.11
N THR A 98 9.35 14.83 -10.37
CA THR A 98 8.07 15.39 -10.80
C THR A 98 7.25 14.25 -11.36
N SER A 99 6.11 13.94 -10.71
CA SER A 99 5.25 12.85 -11.15
C SER A 99 4.73 13.13 -12.56
N GLY A 100 4.88 12.16 -13.46
CA GLY A 100 4.36 12.27 -14.82
C GLY A 100 2.83 12.26 -14.88
N GLU A 101 2.18 11.62 -13.90
CA GLU A 101 0.72 11.46 -13.83
C GLU A 101 0.04 12.72 -13.29
N THR A 102 0.58 13.30 -12.22
CA THR A 102 -0.07 14.42 -11.51
C THR A 102 0.62 15.77 -11.71
N GLY A 103 1.86 15.78 -12.20
CA GLY A 103 2.72 16.96 -12.23
C GLY A 103 3.23 17.40 -10.85
N ALA A 104 2.95 16.63 -9.79
CA ALA A 104 3.38 16.98 -8.43
C ALA A 104 4.90 16.89 -8.30
N MET A 105 5.53 17.95 -7.77
CA MET A 105 6.95 17.97 -7.46
C MET A 105 7.18 17.41 -6.04
N LEU A 106 7.83 16.27 -5.98
CA LEU A 106 8.30 15.63 -4.76
C LEU A 106 9.74 16.06 -4.50
N LYS A 107 9.96 16.78 -3.39
CA LYS A 107 11.30 17.17 -2.94
C LYS A 107 11.49 16.85 -1.47
N SER A 108 12.49 16.04 -1.15
CA SER A 108 12.84 15.76 0.24
C SER A 108 14.34 15.97 0.51
N LYS A 109 14.62 16.95 1.36
CA LYS A 109 15.98 17.25 1.84
C LYS A 109 16.42 16.31 2.96
N LEU A 110 15.48 15.76 3.73
CA LEU A 110 15.76 14.84 4.84
C LEU A 110 16.37 13.53 4.35
N LEU A 111 15.96 13.06 3.17
CA LEU A 111 16.49 11.85 2.53
C LEU A 111 17.98 11.94 2.14
N LYS A 112 18.63 13.10 2.35
CA LYS A 112 20.07 13.27 2.19
C LYS A 112 20.88 12.62 3.31
N GLY A 113 20.37 12.63 4.54
CA GLY A 113 21.10 12.17 5.73
C GLY A 113 20.47 10.97 6.44
N GLU A 114 19.25 10.58 6.04
CA GLU A 114 18.47 9.56 6.72
C GLU A 114 18.40 8.26 5.92
N LYS A 115 18.29 7.15 6.65
CA LYS A 115 17.90 5.86 6.05
C LYS A 115 16.41 5.89 5.74
N ALA A 116 16.01 5.35 4.60
CA ALA A 116 14.59 5.33 4.20
C ALA A 116 14.22 4.11 3.35
N VAL A 117 12.94 3.75 3.39
CA VAL A 117 12.30 2.86 2.42
C VAL A 117 11.21 3.66 1.72
N LEU A 118 11.29 3.74 0.39
CA LEU A 118 10.26 4.35 -0.44
C LEU A 118 9.45 3.26 -1.11
N ILE A 119 8.13 3.45 -1.15
CA ILE A 119 7.20 2.58 -1.86
C ILE A 119 6.32 3.46 -2.74
N CYS A 120 6.34 3.25 -4.05
CA CYS A 120 5.73 4.13 -5.03
C CYS A 120 5.12 3.36 -6.21
N SER A 121 4.10 3.90 -6.86
CA SER A 121 3.51 3.33 -8.08
C SER A 121 4.42 3.44 -9.30
N GLU A 122 5.35 4.39 -9.29
CA GLU A 122 6.35 4.64 -10.32
C GLU A 122 7.76 4.81 -9.71
N LYS A 123 8.81 4.68 -10.53
CA LYS A 123 10.18 4.94 -10.10
C LYS A 123 10.42 6.44 -10.10
N LEU A 124 10.81 7.00 -8.94
CA LEU A 124 11.00 8.46 -8.83
C LEU A 124 12.36 8.93 -9.37
N THR A 125 13.33 8.03 -9.49
CA THR A 125 14.69 8.31 -9.95
C THR A 125 15.15 7.24 -10.91
N SER A 126 16.00 7.61 -11.87
CA SER A 126 16.52 6.70 -12.90
C SER A 126 17.88 6.09 -12.53
N ASP A 127 18.61 6.73 -11.62
CA ASP A 127 19.96 6.38 -11.18
C ASP A 127 20.00 5.51 -9.91
N GLU A 128 18.84 5.25 -9.28
CA GLU A 128 18.73 4.41 -8.09
C GLU A 128 18.18 3.01 -8.40
N SER A 129 18.51 2.05 -7.53
CA SER A 129 18.16 0.64 -7.69
C SER A 129 16.73 0.34 -7.20
N TRP A 130 15.73 0.86 -7.91
CA TRP A 130 14.32 0.54 -7.66
C TRP A 130 14.01 -0.92 -7.98
N GLU A 131 13.43 -1.62 -7.02
CA GLU A 131 12.96 -2.99 -7.16
C GLU A 131 11.45 -3.00 -7.41
N GLU A 132 11.00 -3.66 -8.47
CA GLU A 132 9.58 -3.90 -8.67
C GLU A 132 9.09 -4.99 -7.70
N VAL A 133 8.06 -4.66 -6.92
CA VAL A 133 7.42 -5.60 -5.99
C VAL A 133 6.74 -6.68 -6.82
N ARG A 134 6.90 -7.97 -6.52
CA ARG A 134 6.22 -9.02 -7.29
C ARG A 134 4.70 -8.92 -7.16
N ASP A 135 3.98 -9.21 -8.24
CA ASP A 135 2.52 -9.24 -8.22
C ASP A 135 2.01 -10.32 -7.26
N GLY A 136 1.00 -9.99 -6.45
CA GLY A 136 0.49 -10.85 -5.37
C GLY A 136 1.32 -10.85 -4.08
N ASN A 137 2.38 -10.04 -3.99
CA ASN A 137 3.18 -9.93 -2.77
C ASN A 137 2.72 -8.82 -1.83
N LEU A 138 2.81 -9.13 -0.53
CA LEU A 138 2.78 -8.18 0.58
C LEU A 138 4.21 -7.89 1.05
N LEU A 139 4.50 -6.61 1.23
CA LEU A 139 5.66 -6.10 1.94
C LEU A 139 5.25 -5.64 3.34
N VAL A 140 6.09 -5.92 4.32
CA VAL A 140 5.98 -5.36 5.68
C VAL A 140 7.28 -4.65 6.01
N VAL A 141 7.21 -3.34 6.24
CA VAL A 141 8.33 -2.51 6.67
C VAL A 141 8.17 -2.20 8.16
N ASP A 142 9.15 -2.58 8.97
CA ASP A 142 9.14 -2.31 10.42
C ASP A 142 9.76 -0.95 10.76
N GLY A 143 9.67 -0.55 12.03
CA GLY A 143 10.25 0.71 12.53
C GLY A 143 11.77 0.80 12.42
N ASN A 144 12.47 -0.30 12.13
CA ASN A 144 13.91 -0.34 11.87
C ASN A 144 14.25 -0.35 10.37
N LEU A 145 13.24 -0.17 9.51
CA LEU A 145 13.34 -0.21 8.05
C LEU A 145 13.77 -1.57 7.49
N ASN A 146 13.55 -2.65 8.24
CA ASN A 146 13.63 -4.00 7.69
C ASN A 146 12.39 -4.26 6.84
N VAL A 147 12.57 -4.97 5.72
CA VAL A 147 11.46 -5.31 4.84
C VAL A 147 11.35 -6.82 4.75
N LYS A 148 10.18 -7.35 5.10
CA LYS A 148 9.77 -8.72 4.83
C LYS A 148 8.88 -8.74 3.60
N LYS A 149 9.01 -9.76 2.76
CA LYS A 149 8.21 -9.93 1.54
C LYS A 149 7.62 -11.34 1.54
N GLY A 150 6.34 -11.46 1.24
CA GLY A 150 5.65 -12.74 1.13
C GLY A 150 4.58 -12.70 0.06
N LYS A 151 4.43 -13.80 -0.69
CA LYS A 151 3.32 -13.97 -1.63
C LYS A 151 2.07 -14.34 -0.85
N ILE A 152 0.97 -13.62 -1.06
CA ILE A 152 -0.31 -13.85 -0.39
C ILE A 152 -1.48 -14.02 -1.37
N LEU A 153 -1.28 -13.71 -2.66
CA LEU A 153 -2.22 -13.95 -3.75
C LEU A 153 -1.53 -14.63 -4.92
#